data_AF-A0A259L506-F1
#
_entry.id   AF-A0A259L506-F1
#
_cell.length_a   1.000
_cell.length_b   1.000
_cell.length_c   1.000
_cell.angle_alpha   90.00
_cell.angle_beta   90.00
_cell.angle_gamma   90.00
#
_symmetry.space_group_name_H-M   'P 1'
#
loop_
_entity.id
_entity.type
_entity.pdbx_description
1 polymer ?
#
loop_
_entity_poly.entity_id
_entity_poly.type
_entity_poly.pdbx_seq_one_letter_code
_entity_poly.pdbx_strand_id
1 'polypeptide(L)'
;ADDFGGREQDPLFKGLHRVEYGLFAQNTTAGLRAPAEALAADAHELDQRMATLPLQPDRMVSGAARLMHRAAGLEAMGGAEKYAHSDLADIQAEADAVLGIANLLRPLAQKASPGLPARIDADGAALSALLAAQRDGAGFPSFETVAADQRAAIAAALTTLGDDMDTLGAALGLTTAGRSAP
;
A
#
# COMPACT_ATOMS: atom_id res chain seq x y z
N ALA A 1 16.33 3.93 -0.23
CA ALA A 1 17.65 4.40 -0.71
C ALA A 1 17.74 4.49 -2.24
N ASP A 2 17.07 3.61 -2.99
CA ASP A 2 17.19 3.52 -4.45
C ASP A 2 16.80 4.80 -5.22
N ASP A 3 15.93 5.64 -4.64
CA ASP A 3 15.55 6.93 -5.25
C ASP A 3 16.65 8.00 -5.17
N PHE A 4 17.76 7.72 -4.49
CA PHE A 4 18.83 8.67 -4.22
C PHE A 4 20.14 8.26 -4.90
N GLY A 5 20.79 9.21 -5.58
CA GLY A 5 22.04 8.96 -6.30
C GLY A 5 23.18 8.48 -5.40
N GLY A 6 23.24 8.97 -4.15
CA GLY A 6 24.16 8.50 -3.11
C GLY A 6 23.66 7.30 -2.30
N ARG A 7 22.47 6.76 -2.63
CA ARG A 7 21.80 5.68 -1.90
C ARG A 7 21.74 5.92 -0.40
N GLU A 8 22.19 4.97 0.44
CA GLU A 8 22.18 5.07 1.90
C GLU A 8 23.10 6.17 2.44
N GLN A 9 24.06 6.63 1.64
CA GLN A 9 25.00 7.70 1.98
C GLN A 9 24.54 9.07 1.45
N ASP A 10 23.42 9.12 0.72
CA ASP A 10 22.91 10.37 0.21
C ASP A 10 22.44 11.26 1.36
N PRO A 11 22.89 12.54 1.45
CA PRO A 11 22.44 13.45 2.49
C PRO A 11 20.93 13.73 2.44
N LEU A 12 20.26 13.44 1.30
CA LEU A 12 18.82 13.56 1.16
C LEU A 12 18.04 12.30 1.60
N PHE A 13 18.73 11.19 1.90
CA PHE A 13 18.09 9.96 2.37
C PHE A 13 17.56 10.13 3.81
N LYS A 14 16.25 10.28 3.93
CA LYS A 14 15.54 10.57 5.19
C LYS A 14 14.28 9.71 5.36
N GLY A 15 13.52 9.96 6.43
CA GLY A 15 12.23 9.31 6.67
C GLY A 15 12.34 7.88 7.20
N LEU A 16 11.27 7.09 7.04
CA LEU A 16 11.14 5.73 7.59
C LEU A 16 12.31 4.83 7.17
N HIS A 17 12.59 4.68 5.88
CA HIS A 17 13.67 3.82 5.40
C HIS A 17 15.07 4.23 5.88
N ARG A 18 15.31 5.51 6.18
CA ARG A 18 16.60 5.95 6.76
C ARG A 18 16.76 5.43 8.19
N VAL A 19 15.68 5.41 8.96
CA VAL A 19 15.63 4.84 10.31
C VAL A 19 15.71 3.31 10.23
N GLU A 20 14.93 2.69 9.35
CA GLU A 20 14.96 1.26 9.04
C GLU A 20 16.38 0.76 8.73
N TYR A 21 17.10 1.44 7.83
CA TYR A 21 18.48 1.10 7.47
C TYR A 21 19.43 1.09 8.70
N GLY A 22 19.33 2.09 9.57
CA GLY A 22 20.17 2.13 10.77
C GLY A 22 19.85 1.01 11.76
N LEU A 23 18.56 0.72 11.94
CA LEU A 23 18.11 -0.31 12.89
C LEU A 23 18.37 -1.74 12.38
N PHE A 24 18.02 -2.04 11.14
CA PHE A 24 17.99 -3.41 10.63
C PHE A 24 19.25 -3.80 9.86
N ALA A 25 19.85 -2.88 9.09
CA ALA A 25 21.09 -3.18 8.36
C ALA A 25 22.35 -2.87 9.18
N GLN A 26 22.34 -1.79 9.98
CA GLN A 26 23.50 -1.38 10.78
C GLN A 26 23.42 -1.81 12.25
N ASN A 27 22.27 -2.32 12.70
CA ASN A 27 22.04 -2.73 14.09
C ASN A 27 22.45 -1.66 15.12
N THR A 28 22.11 -0.39 14.84
CA THR A 28 22.51 0.74 15.68
C THR A 28 21.46 1.84 15.73
N THR A 29 21.42 2.57 16.84
CA THR A 29 20.66 3.82 16.97
C THR A 29 21.55 5.06 16.82
N ALA A 30 22.86 4.87 16.68
CA ALA A 30 23.80 5.97 16.54
C ALA A 30 23.47 6.81 15.30
N GLY A 31 23.35 8.13 15.48
CA GLY A 31 23.01 9.05 14.39
C GLY A 31 21.55 9.03 13.95
N LEU A 32 20.67 8.23 14.58
CA LEU A 32 19.24 8.15 14.19
C LEU A 32 18.33 9.16 14.90
N ARG A 33 18.81 9.89 15.92
CA ARG A 33 17.99 10.86 16.66
C ARG A 33 17.41 11.93 15.74
N ALA A 34 18.26 12.64 14.98
CA ALA A 34 17.79 13.70 14.09
C ALA A 34 16.87 13.19 12.97
N PRO A 35 17.18 12.07 12.27
CA PRO A 35 16.22 11.46 11.34
C PRO A 35 14.87 11.10 11.97
N ALA A 36 14.86 10.54 13.18
CA ALA A 36 13.62 10.17 13.87
C ALA A 36 12.79 11.39 14.31
N GLU A 37 13.43 12.44 14.81
CA GLU A 37 12.77 13.71 15.16
C GLU A 37 12.18 14.38 13.92
N ALA A 38 12.91 14.41 12.80
CA ALA A 38 12.41 14.93 11.54
C ALA A 38 11.21 14.12 11.01
N LEU A 39 11.27 12.78 11.07
CA LEU A 39 10.15 11.92 10.70
C LEU A 39 8.91 12.17 11.56
N ALA A 40 9.08 12.34 12.88
CA ALA A 40 7.97 12.65 13.77
C ALA A 40 7.35 14.02 13.46
N ALA A 41 8.18 15.02 13.13
CA ALA A 41 7.71 16.34 12.70
C ALA A 41 6.95 16.26 11.35
N ASP A 42 7.51 15.56 10.36
CA ASP A 42 6.88 15.35 9.05
C ASP A 42 5.52 14.63 9.20
N ALA A 43 5.42 13.65 10.12
CA ALA A 43 4.16 12.96 10.43
C ALA A 43 3.13 13.88 11.09
N HIS A 44 3.55 14.74 12.01
CA HIS A 44 2.66 15.72 12.63
C HIS A 44 2.15 16.76 11.62
N GLU A 45 3.03 17.22 10.73
CA GLU A 45 2.64 18.13 9.65
C GLU A 45 1.66 17.45 8.67
N LEU A 46 1.89 16.18 8.33
CA LEU A 46 0.98 15.40 7.50
C LEU A 46 -0.42 15.32 8.13
N ASP A 47 -0.53 15.04 9.43
CA ASP A 47 -1.81 15.01 10.16
C ASP A 47 -2.58 16.34 10.05
N GLN A 48 -1.89 17.47 10.28
CA GLN A 48 -2.48 18.80 10.16
C GLN A 48 -2.98 19.09 8.73
N ARG A 49 -2.20 18.70 7.72
CA ARG A 49 -2.58 18.88 6.30
C ARG A 49 -3.79 18.02 5.94
N MET A 50 -3.81 16.77 6.41
CA MET A 50 -4.91 15.83 6.18
C MET A 50 -6.23 16.34 6.75
N ALA A 51 -6.22 17.03 7.89
CA ALA A 51 -7.42 17.59 8.52
C ALA A 51 -8.15 18.62 7.65
N THR A 52 -7.46 19.25 6.69
CA THR A 52 -8.03 20.30 5.82
C THR A 52 -8.07 19.90 4.34
N LEU A 53 -7.56 18.72 4.00
CA LEU A 53 -7.48 18.27 2.62
C LEU A 53 -8.87 17.87 2.10
N PRO A 54 -9.39 18.50 1.03
CA PRO A 54 -10.63 18.06 0.42
C PRO A 54 -10.46 16.67 -0.19
N LEU A 55 -11.22 15.70 0.32
CA LEU A 55 -11.26 14.35 -0.23
C LEU A 55 -12.02 14.37 -1.57
N GLN A 56 -11.29 14.09 -2.64
CA GLN A 56 -11.85 13.96 -3.99
C GLN A 56 -12.13 12.47 -4.27
N PRO A 57 -13.40 12.05 -4.44
CA PRO A 57 -13.75 10.64 -4.59
C PRO A 57 -13.00 9.93 -5.74
N ASP A 58 -12.78 10.62 -6.86
CA ASP A 58 -11.98 10.12 -7.99
C ASP A 58 -10.52 9.87 -7.62
N ARG A 59 -9.93 10.73 -6.80
CA ARG A 59 -8.56 10.56 -6.32
C ARG A 59 -8.46 9.43 -5.31
N MET A 60 -9.49 9.22 -4.47
CA MET A 60 -9.53 8.11 -3.52
C MET A 60 -9.57 6.77 -4.26
N VAL A 61 -10.49 6.60 -5.21
CA VAL A 61 -10.64 5.33 -5.94
C VAL A 61 -9.44 5.05 -6.83
N SER A 62 -9.01 6.03 -7.63
CA SER A 62 -7.81 5.84 -8.47
C SER A 62 -6.53 5.70 -7.63
N GLY A 63 -6.49 6.30 -6.44
CA GLY A 63 -5.41 6.14 -5.47
C GLY A 63 -5.32 4.72 -4.92
N ALA A 64 -6.47 4.14 -4.56
CA ALA A 64 -6.60 2.76 -4.11
C ALA A 64 -6.14 1.76 -5.19
N ALA A 65 -6.60 1.93 -6.43
CA ALA A 65 -6.15 1.11 -7.56
C ALA A 65 -4.63 1.19 -7.76
N ARG A 66 -4.08 2.42 -7.80
CA ARG A 66 -2.64 2.63 -7.92
C ARG A 66 -1.84 2.07 -6.75
N LEU A 67 -2.40 2.04 -5.54
CA LEU A 67 -1.72 1.47 -4.38
C LEU A 67 -1.52 -0.04 -4.57
N MET A 68 -2.59 -0.77 -4.90
CA MET A 68 -2.52 -2.22 -5.14
C MET A 68 -1.62 -2.59 -6.33
N HIS A 69 -1.69 -1.85 -7.43
CA HIS A 69 -0.81 -2.07 -8.58
C HIS A 69 0.66 -1.81 -8.25
N ARG A 70 0.97 -0.81 -7.41
CA ARG A 70 2.33 -0.58 -6.94
C ARG A 70 2.80 -1.71 -6.02
N ALA A 71 1.97 -2.12 -5.06
CA ALA A 71 2.27 -3.22 -4.17
C ALA A 71 2.60 -4.49 -4.98
N ALA A 72 1.72 -4.87 -5.91
CA ALA A 72 1.94 -6.02 -6.80
C ALA A 72 3.28 -5.95 -7.56
N GLY A 73 3.65 -4.76 -8.06
CA GLY A 73 4.93 -4.55 -8.75
C GLY A 73 6.14 -4.69 -7.84
N LEU A 74 6.08 -4.14 -6.62
CA LEU A 74 7.17 -4.24 -5.63
C LEU A 74 7.36 -5.67 -5.15
N GLU A 75 6.27 -6.39 -4.91
CA GLU A 75 6.28 -7.81 -4.55
C GLU A 75 6.95 -8.68 -5.61
N ALA A 76 6.61 -8.45 -6.89
CA ALA A 76 7.25 -9.14 -8.01
C ALA A 76 8.75 -8.85 -8.13
N MET A 77 9.22 -7.72 -7.59
CA MET A 77 10.63 -7.30 -7.58
C MET A 77 11.39 -7.69 -6.31
N GLY A 78 10.74 -8.38 -5.35
CA GLY A 78 11.39 -8.86 -4.13
C GLY A 78 11.12 -8.03 -2.87
N GLY A 79 10.11 -7.15 -2.90
CA GLY A 79 9.63 -6.40 -1.73
C GLY A 79 10.06 -4.92 -1.73
N ALA A 80 9.33 -4.11 -0.96
CA ALA A 80 9.60 -2.71 -0.69
C ALA A 80 10.56 -2.50 0.50
N GLU A 81 10.47 -3.35 1.54
CA GLU A 81 11.22 -3.24 2.80
C GLU A 81 12.54 -4.01 2.71
N LYS A 82 13.60 -3.28 2.33
CA LYS A 82 14.90 -3.86 1.99
C LYS A 82 15.70 -4.34 3.18
N TYR A 83 15.42 -3.83 4.38
CA TYR A 83 16.22 -4.12 5.56
C TYR A 83 15.38 -4.81 6.63
N ALA A 84 14.15 -4.35 6.87
CA ALA A 84 13.23 -4.93 7.85
C ALA A 84 12.47 -6.15 7.32
N HIS A 85 12.28 -6.24 5.99
CA HIS A 85 11.55 -7.33 5.32
C HIS A 85 10.14 -7.57 5.89
N SER A 86 9.45 -6.49 6.27
CA SER A 86 8.12 -6.49 6.88
C SER A 86 6.97 -6.39 5.87
N ASP A 87 7.25 -6.60 4.59
CA ASP A 87 6.38 -6.32 3.45
C ASP A 87 4.96 -6.90 3.60
N LEU A 88 4.83 -8.12 4.13
CA LEU A 88 3.53 -8.77 4.33
C LEU A 88 2.60 -7.98 5.29
N ALA A 89 3.16 -7.30 6.29
CA ALA A 89 2.39 -6.46 7.19
C ALA A 89 1.89 -5.20 6.48
N ASP A 90 2.74 -4.61 5.63
CA ASP A 90 2.39 -3.41 4.85
C ASP A 90 1.32 -3.75 3.81
N ILE A 91 1.45 -4.88 3.10
CA ILE A 91 0.45 -5.37 2.15
C ILE A 91 -0.91 -5.57 2.84
N GLN A 92 -0.93 -6.18 4.03
CA GLN A 92 -2.17 -6.35 4.79
C GLN A 92 -2.81 -4.99 5.10
N ALA A 93 -2.03 -4.02 5.58
CA ALA A 93 -2.53 -2.69 5.90
C ALA A 93 -3.03 -1.94 4.66
N GLU A 94 -2.33 -2.04 3.54
CA GLU A 94 -2.75 -1.45 2.27
C GLU A 94 -4.05 -2.08 1.74
N ALA A 95 -4.16 -3.41 1.80
CA ALA A 95 -5.38 -4.12 1.40
C ALA A 95 -6.59 -3.72 2.27
N ASP A 96 -6.40 -3.64 3.59
CA ASP A 96 -7.44 -3.20 4.53
C ASP A 96 -7.91 -1.77 4.22
N ALA A 97 -6.99 -0.86 3.90
CA ALA A 97 -7.31 0.50 3.51
C ALA A 97 -8.12 0.56 2.19
N VAL A 98 -7.74 -0.23 1.20
CA VAL A 98 -8.43 -0.30 -0.11
C VAL A 98 -9.83 -0.88 0.04
N LEU A 99 -9.98 -1.98 0.78
CA LEU A 99 -11.28 -2.57 1.08
C LEU A 99 -12.18 -1.62 1.89
N GLY A 100 -11.59 -0.81 2.77
CA GLY A 100 -12.29 0.28 3.46
C GLY A 100 -12.91 1.29 2.50
N ILE A 101 -12.17 1.71 1.46
CA ILE A 101 -12.68 2.61 0.42
C ILE A 101 -13.79 1.94 -0.39
N ALA A 102 -13.62 0.68 -0.80
CA ALA A 102 -14.65 -0.06 -1.52
C ALA A 102 -15.94 -0.18 -0.70
N ASN A 103 -15.82 -0.47 0.60
CA ASN A 103 -16.95 -0.57 1.50
C ASN A 103 -17.70 0.76 1.67
N LEU A 104 -16.98 1.89 1.75
CA LEU A 104 -17.58 3.23 1.80
C LEU A 104 -18.44 3.52 0.56
N LEU A 105 -18.01 3.05 -0.60
CA LEU A 105 -18.69 3.28 -1.88
C LEU A 105 -19.72 2.20 -2.24
N ARG A 106 -19.84 1.16 -1.41
CA ARG A 106 -20.68 -0.01 -1.66
C ARG A 106 -22.13 0.31 -2.03
N PRO A 107 -22.85 1.25 -1.39
CA PRO A 107 -24.23 1.56 -1.77
C PRO A 107 -24.36 2.16 -3.17
N LEU A 108 -23.34 2.89 -3.63
CA LEU A 108 -23.29 3.46 -4.99
C LEU A 108 -22.88 2.38 -6.00
N ALA A 109 -21.87 1.58 -5.64
CA ALA A 109 -21.41 0.45 -6.43
C ALA A 109 -22.52 -0.56 -6.70
N GLN A 110 -23.34 -0.89 -5.70
CA GLN A 110 -24.47 -1.82 -5.84
C GLN A 110 -25.51 -1.34 -6.85
N LYS A 111 -25.71 -0.02 -6.97
CA LYS A 111 -26.64 0.56 -7.95
C LYS A 111 -26.04 0.59 -9.35
N ALA A 112 -24.76 0.94 -9.47
CA ALA A 112 -24.08 1.10 -10.75
C ALA A 112 -23.61 -0.23 -11.36
N SER A 113 -23.15 -1.17 -10.53
CA SER A 113 -22.63 -2.49 -10.91
C SER A 113 -22.96 -3.52 -9.81
N PRO A 114 -24.17 -4.12 -9.84
CA PRO A 114 -24.69 -4.93 -8.74
C PRO A 114 -23.86 -6.16 -8.32
N GLY A 115 -22.99 -6.66 -9.20
CA GLY A 115 -22.10 -7.80 -8.91
C GLY A 115 -20.71 -7.42 -8.41
N LEU A 116 -20.30 -6.16 -8.61
CA LEU A 116 -18.94 -5.71 -8.30
C LEU A 116 -18.62 -5.76 -6.79
N PRO A 117 -19.50 -5.35 -5.86
CA PRO A 117 -19.20 -5.45 -4.43
C PRO A 117 -18.91 -6.87 -3.96
N ALA A 118 -19.67 -7.85 -4.45
CA ALA A 118 -19.48 -9.25 -4.08
C ALA A 118 -18.16 -9.83 -4.64
N ARG A 119 -17.75 -9.36 -5.83
CA ARG A 119 -16.44 -9.71 -6.41
C ARG A 119 -15.30 -9.15 -5.56
N ILE A 120 -15.35 -7.86 -5.21
CA ILE A 120 -14.34 -7.20 -4.35
C ILE A 120 -14.21 -7.92 -3.01
N ASP A 121 -15.32 -8.32 -2.39
CA ASP A 121 -15.29 -9.08 -1.13
C ASP A 121 -14.59 -10.42 -1.30
N ALA A 122 -14.87 -11.14 -2.39
CA ALA A 122 -14.26 -12.44 -2.67
C ALA A 122 -12.75 -12.32 -2.93
N ASP A 123 -12.35 -11.33 -3.74
CA ASP A 123 -10.95 -11.10 -4.08
C ASP A 123 -10.16 -10.61 -2.86
N GLY A 124 -10.75 -9.74 -2.03
CA GLY A 124 -10.18 -9.33 -0.74
C GLY A 124 -10.04 -10.48 0.26
N ALA A 125 -11.02 -11.37 0.33
CA ALA A 125 -10.95 -12.57 1.17
C ALA A 125 -9.87 -13.55 0.68
N ALA A 126 -9.70 -13.69 -0.63
CA ALA A 126 -8.65 -14.52 -1.22
C ALA A 126 -7.25 -13.98 -0.87
N LEU A 127 -7.01 -12.67 -1.00
CA LEU A 127 -5.76 -12.04 -0.57
C LEU A 127 -5.52 -12.23 0.94
N SER A 128 -6.55 -12.01 1.76
CA SER A 128 -6.45 -12.21 3.21
C SER A 128 -6.09 -13.64 3.58
N ALA A 129 -6.61 -14.64 2.86
CA ALA A 129 -6.28 -16.04 3.06
C ALA A 129 -4.82 -16.35 2.68
N LEU A 130 -4.32 -15.79 1.57
CA LEU A 130 -2.92 -15.92 1.16
C LEU A 130 -1.98 -15.34 2.23
N LEU A 131 -2.28 -14.15 2.74
CA LEU A 131 -1.51 -13.51 3.81
C LEU A 131 -1.59 -14.33 5.11
N ALA A 132 -2.79 -14.74 5.52
CA ALA A 132 -2.97 -15.55 6.73
C ALA A 132 -2.15 -16.86 6.70
N ALA A 133 -2.00 -17.48 5.53
CA ALA A 133 -1.18 -18.68 5.35
C ALA A 133 0.32 -18.44 5.57
N GLN A 134 0.79 -17.19 5.47
CA GLN A 134 2.18 -16.83 5.76
C GLN A 134 2.42 -16.50 7.23
N ARG A 135 1.39 -16.39 8.09
CA ARG A 135 1.58 -15.92 9.47
C ARG A 135 2.51 -16.83 10.27
N ASP A 136 3.36 -16.19 11.08
CA ASP A 136 4.17 -16.84 12.11
C ASP A 136 3.79 -16.25 13.48
N GLY A 137 3.04 -17.03 14.26
CA GLY A 137 2.43 -16.56 15.51
C GLY A 137 1.50 -15.36 15.30
N ALA A 138 1.78 -14.25 16.00
CA ALA A 138 0.99 -13.02 15.89
C ALA A 138 1.39 -12.11 14.71
N GLY A 139 2.54 -12.40 14.07
CA GLY A 139 3.13 -11.56 13.03
C GLY A 139 3.28 -12.28 11.69
N PHE A 140 4.17 -11.71 10.87
CA PHE A 140 4.60 -12.29 9.61
C PHE A 140 6.09 -12.63 9.70
N PRO A 141 6.54 -13.68 9.00
CA PRO A 141 7.95 -13.97 8.85
C PRO A 141 8.60 -12.91 7.95
N SER A 142 9.93 -12.88 7.92
CA SER A 142 10.66 -12.06 6.94
C SER A 142 10.19 -12.41 5.53
N PHE A 143 9.91 -11.39 4.73
CA PHE A 143 9.51 -11.55 3.34
C PHE A 143 10.46 -12.42 2.53
N GLU A 144 11.76 -12.42 2.86
CA GLU A 144 12.78 -13.26 2.22
C GLU A 144 12.48 -14.77 2.34
N THR A 145 11.76 -15.19 3.37
CA THR A 145 11.42 -16.60 3.61
C THR A 145 10.17 -17.05 2.88
N VAL A 146 9.39 -16.12 2.31
CA VAL A 146 8.18 -16.42 1.54
C VAL A 146 8.59 -17.05 0.22
N ALA A 147 7.99 -18.19 -0.11
CA ALA A 147 8.28 -18.90 -1.35
C ALA A 147 7.85 -18.10 -2.59
N ALA A 148 8.61 -18.21 -3.69
CA ALA A 148 8.41 -17.38 -4.88
C ALA A 148 7.02 -17.54 -5.52
N ASP A 149 6.45 -18.74 -5.49
CA ASP A 149 5.09 -19.03 -5.93
C ASP A 149 4.04 -18.31 -5.07
N GLN A 150 4.26 -18.25 -3.75
CA GLN A 150 3.37 -17.53 -2.83
C GLN A 150 3.45 -16.02 -3.04
N ARG A 151 4.66 -15.47 -3.27
CA ARG A 151 4.83 -14.05 -3.64
C ARG A 151 4.10 -13.73 -4.94
N ALA A 152 4.21 -14.59 -5.94
CA ALA A 152 3.51 -14.42 -7.21
C ALA A 152 1.97 -14.48 -7.03
N ALA A 153 1.47 -15.37 -6.16
CA ALA A 153 0.05 -15.45 -5.85
C ALA A 153 -0.46 -14.17 -5.14
N ILE A 154 0.32 -13.64 -4.19
CA ILE A 154 0.01 -12.37 -3.50
C ILE A 154 0.00 -11.21 -4.50
N ALA A 155 1.03 -11.10 -5.36
CA ALA A 155 1.10 -10.06 -6.38
C ALA A 155 -0.07 -10.12 -7.38
N ALA A 156 -0.49 -11.32 -7.79
CA ALA A 156 -1.65 -11.52 -8.66
C ALA A 156 -2.96 -11.12 -7.97
N ALA A 157 -3.13 -11.47 -6.69
CA ALA A 157 -4.30 -11.06 -5.91
C ALA A 157 -4.35 -9.52 -5.72
N LEU A 158 -3.21 -8.88 -5.47
CA LEU A 158 -3.10 -7.42 -5.41
C LEU A 158 -3.46 -6.77 -6.74
N THR A 159 -2.96 -7.30 -7.86
CA THR A 159 -3.31 -6.80 -9.21
C THR A 159 -4.82 -6.89 -9.45
N THR A 160 -5.43 -8.02 -9.08
CA THR A 160 -6.87 -8.25 -9.21
C THR A 160 -7.67 -7.23 -8.40
N LEU A 161 -7.26 -6.95 -7.16
CA LEU A 161 -7.91 -5.95 -6.32
C LEU A 161 -7.72 -4.52 -6.86
N GLY A 162 -6.57 -4.23 -7.48
CA GLY A 162 -6.33 -2.99 -8.21
C GLY A 162 -7.29 -2.80 -9.39
N ASP A 163 -7.44 -3.83 -10.24
CA ASP A 163 -8.35 -3.83 -11.39
C ASP A 163 -9.82 -3.68 -10.98
N ASP A 164 -10.18 -4.25 -9.84
CA ASP A 164 -11.50 -4.10 -9.24
C ASP A 164 -11.78 -2.65 -8.82
N MET A 165 -10.79 -1.97 -8.25
CA MET A 165 -10.90 -0.55 -7.91
C MET A 165 -10.97 0.33 -9.15
N ASP A 166 -10.25 0.00 -10.22
CA ASP A 166 -10.39 0.69 -11.52
C ASP A 166 -11.80 0.50 -12.10
N THR A 167 -12.33 -0.73 -12.02
CA THR A 167 -13.70 -1.05 -12.44
C THR A 167 -14.74 -0.28 -11.61
N LEU A 168 -14.53 -0.17 -10.29
CA LEU A 168 -15.37 0.63 -9.39
C LEU A 168 -15.33 2.11 -9.79
N GLY A 169 -14.14 2.64 -10.07
CA GLY A 169 -13.97 4.01 -10.54
C GLY A 169 -14.73 4.27 -11.84
N ALA A 170 -14.65 3.35 -12.81
CA ALA A 170 -15.37 3.44 -14.07
C ALA A 170 -16.89 3.38 -13.88
N ALA A 171 -17.39 2.43 -13.10
CA ALA A 171 -18.82 2.26 -12.84
C ALA A 171 -19.46 3.50 -12.18
N LEU A 172 -18.70 4.21 -11.35
CA LEU A 172 -19.16 5.41 -10.65
C LEU A 172 -18.89 6.71 -11.42
N GLY A 173 -18.31 6.66 -12.64
CA GLY A 173 -17.94 7.85 -13.40
C GLY A 173 -16.82 8.67 -12.75
N LEU A 174 -15.97 8.02 -11.95
CA LEU A 174 -14.87 8.61 -11.17
C LEU A 174 -13.50 8.49 -11.86
N THR A 175 -13.47 8.11 -13.14
CA THR A 175 -12.21 8.09 -13.91
C THR A 175 -11.85 9.49 -14.38
N THR A 176 -10.55 9.77 -14.48
CA THR A 176 -10.04 11.07 -14.96
C THR A 176 -10.48 11.41 -16.39
N ALA A 177 -10.88 10.40 -17.17
CA ALA A 177 -11.44 10.57 -18.52
C ALA A 177 -12.90 11.07 -18.55
N GLY A 178 -13.62 11.03 -17.41
CA GLY A 178 -15.02 11.48 -17.32
C GLY A 178 -15.19 13.01 -17.22
N ARG A 179 -14.10 13.78 -17.10
CA ARG A 179 -14.13 15.25 -17.10
C ARG A 179 -13.58 15.81 -18.41
N SER A 180 -14.39 15.76 -19.46
CA SER A 180 -14.41 16.88 -20.39
C SER A 180 -14.92 18.08 -19.60
N ALA A 181 -14.03 18.97 -19.15
CA ALA A 181 -14.45 20.23 -18.55
C ALA A 181 -15.18 21.08 -19.62
N PRO A 182 -16.19 21.90 -19.24
CA PRO A 182 -16.78 22.91 -20.12
C PRO A 182 -15.79 24.02 -20.49
#